data_AF-A0A0R3FIT6-F1
#
_entry.id   AF-A0A0R3FIT6-F1
#
_cell.length_a   1.000
_cell.length_b   1.000
_cell.length_c   1.000
_cell.angle_alpha   90.00
_cell.angle_beta   90.00
_cell.angle_gamma   90.00
#
_symmetry.space_group_name_H-M   'P 1'
#
loop_
_entity.id
_entity.type
_entity.pdbx_description
1 polymer ?
#
loop_
_entity_poly.entity_id
_entity_poly.type
_entity_poly.pdbx_seq_one_letter_code
_entity_poly.pdbx_strand_id
1 'polypeptide(L)'
;MPQKRRLVYGDHPSQYVDILEPAAPALGLLFVIHGGFWREALGAELTAPIAEDLCAEGFLVANIEYRRVGGGGGWPQTFDDVTAAAEAARRANPDLTQSFVVGHSAGGHLALLALAAGSADFAVALAPVSDIDRALRENLGDGAAAEFLGAVGISPNEVASASPVRKLGHRRHHVLVHGVRDINIPVEHSQHYVSAARALETPADYFEFSELDHFDLIDSSSSAWYAAKQWIRCQLKPR
;
A
#
# COMPACT_ATOMS: atom_id res chain seq x y z
N MET A 1 14.57 -19.99 -5.02
CA MET A 1 13.19 -19.47 -4.94
C MET A 1 12.77 -19.53 -3.48
N PRO A 2 12.23 -18.45 -2.90
CA PRO A 2 11.73 -18.46 -1.52
C PRO A 2 10.62 -19.50 -1.35
N GLN A 3 10.48 -20.04 -0.13
CA GLN A 3 9.35 -20.92 0.15
C GLN A 3 8.08 -20.07 0.14
N LYS A 4 7.16 -20.40 -0.77
CA LYS A 4 5.89 -19.71 -0.93
C LYS A 4 4.76 -20.58 -0.41
N ARG A 5 3.91 -20.03 0.46
CA ARG A 5 2.67 -20.68 0.91
C ARG A 5 1.51 -19.69 0.87
N ARG A 6 0.30 -20.19 0.65
CA ARG A 6 -0.92 -19.38 0.65
C ARG A 6 -1.64 -19.50 1.99
N LEU A 7 -1.96 -18.36 2.59
CA LEU A 7 -2.85 -18.24 3.74
C LEU A 7 -4.19 -17.70 3.24
N VAL A 8 -5.28 -18.40 3.51
CA VAL A 8 -6.64 -17.93 3.21
C VAL A 8 -7.20 -17.27 4.48
N TYR A 9 -7.72 -16.04 4.36
CA TYR A 9 -8.23 -15.27 5.50
C TYR A 9 -9.75 -15.03 5.46
N GLY A 10 -10.43 -15.52 4.43
CA GLY A 10 -11.88 -15.49 4.31
C GLY A 10 -12.37 -16.41 3.19
N ASP A 11 -13.69 -16.48 3.00
CA ASP A 11 -14.31 -17.46 2.08
C ASP A 11 -14.26 -17.03 0.61
N HIS A 12 -14.00 -15.76 0.32
CA HIS A 12 -13.95 -15.26 -1.06
C HIS A 12 -12.64 -15.70 -1.75
N PRO A 13 -12.64 -16.03 -3.06
CA PRO A 13 -11.43 -16.42 -3.78
C PRO A 13 -10.28 -15.40 -3.76
N SER A 14 -10.61 -14.10 -3.63
CA SER A 14 -9.63 -13.00 -3.46
C SER A 14 -9.17 -12.78 -2.02
N GLN A 15 -9.65 -13.55 -1.04
CA GLN A 15 -9.27 -13.40 0.37
C GLN A 15 -8.10 -14.31 0.74
N TYR A 16 -6.94 -14.06 0.12
CA TYR A 16 -5.71 -14.78 0.42
C TYR A 16 -4.49 -13.86 0.55
N VAL A 17 -3.47 -14.39 1.22
CA VAL A 17 -2.13 -13.81 1.31
C VAL A 17 -1.14 -14.85 0.82
N ASP A 18 -0.30 -14.47 -0.13
CA ASP A 18 0.87 -15.25 -0.50
C ASP A 18 2.03 -14.87 0.45
N ILE A 19 2.40 -15.81 1.33
CA ILE A 19 3.50 -15.67 2.27
C ILE A 19 4.79 -16.17 1.62
N LEU A 20 5.82 -15.32 1.59
CA LEU A 20 7.17 -15.64 1.16
C LEU A 20 8.08 -15.66 2.38
N GLU A 21 8.74 -16.78 2.61
CA GLU A 21 9.61 -16.99 3.77
C GLU A 21 11.09 -16.85 3.38
N PRO A 22 11.87 -16.00 4.09
CA PRO A 22 13.29 -15.82 3.83
C PRO A 22 14.10 -17.02 4.34
N ALA A 23 15.29 -17.23 3.79
CA ALA A 23 16.16 -18.36 4.16
C ALA A 23 16.76 -18.26 5.58
N ALA A 24 16.75 -17.07 6.17
CA ALA A 24 17.24 -16.78 7.51
C ALA A 24 16.10 -16.25 8.38
N PRO A 25 16.26 -16.20 9.73
CA PRO A 25 15.24 -15.60 10.59
C PRO A 25 14.86 -14.19 10.13
N ALA A 26 13.56 -14.00 9.94
CA ALA A 26 13.02 -12.79 9.32
C ALA A 26 13.34 -11.52 10.11
N LEU A 27 13.65 -10.44 9.38
CA LEU A 27 13.93 -9.12 9.95
C LEU A 27 12.68 -8.43 10.49
N GLY A 28 11.52 -8.77 9.94
CA GLY A 28 10.21 -8.22 10.28
C GLY A 28 9.15 -8.76 9.32
N LEU A 29 7.90 -8.42 9.61
CA LEU A 29 6.75 -8.75 8.77
C LEU A 29 6.48 -7.60 7.79
N LEU A 30 6.40 -7.88 6.50
CA LEU A 30 6.19 -6.84 5.48
C LEU A 30 4.98 -7.19 4.61
N PHE A 31 3.95 -6.34 4.66
CA PHE A 31 2.77 -6.45 3.82
C PHE A 31 2.98 -5.75 2.48
N VAL A 32 2.67 -6.41 1.37
CA VAL A 32 2.72 -5.82 0.03
C VAL A 32 1.30 -5.77 -0.53
N ILE A 33 0.89 -4.60 -1.03
CA ILE A 33 -0.46 -4.36 -1.52
C ILE A 33 -0.39 -3.82 -2.94
N HIS A 34 -1.00 -4.55 -3.88
CA HIS A 34 -0.99 -4.20 -5.28
C HIS A 34 -1.96 -3.05 -5.62
N GLY A 35 -1.69 -2.38 -6.75
CA GLY A 35 -2.52 -1.33 -7.33
C GLY A 35 -3.59 -1.85 -8.29
N GLY A 36 -3.99 -1.01 -9.26
CA GLY A 36 -5.02 -1.35 -10.25
C GLY A 36 -6.36 -0.66 -10.03
N PHE A 37 -6.36 0.55 -9.45
CA PHE A 37 -7.57 1.36 -9.25
C PHE A 37 -8.71 0.61 -8.54
N TRP A 38 -8.36 -0.32 -7.64
CA TRP A 38 -9.31 -1.18 -6.92
C TRP A 38 -10.23 -2.01 -7.83
N ARG A 39 -9.88 -2.22 -9.11
CA ARG A 39 -10.67 -2.97 -10.10
C ARG A 39 -10.08 -4.36 -10.36
N GLU A 40 -10.89 -5.27 -10.89
CA GLU A 40 -10.55 -6.70 -11.04
C GLU A 40 -9.38 -7.02 -11.98
N ALA A 41 -8.94 -6.10 -12.85
CA ALA A 41 -7.99 -6.41 -13.93
C ALA A 41 -6.58 -6.80 -13.46
N LEU A 42 -6.17 -6.37 -12.26
CA LEU A 42 -4.85 -6.64 -11.69
C LEU A 42 -5.00 -7.20 -10.27
N GLY A 43 -4.20 -8.21 -9.93
CA GLY A 43 -4.13 -8.83 -8.61
C GLY A 43 -2.75 -8.75 -7.99
N ALA A 44 -2.54 -9.58 -6.96
CA ALA A 44 -1.30 -9.64 -6.19
C ALA A 44 -0.06 -10.00 -7.03
N GLU A 45 -0.21 -10.58 -8.22
CA GLU A 45 0.88 -10.84 -9.17
C GLU A 45 1.59 -9.57 -9.65
N LEU A 46 0.92 -8.43 -9.69
CA LEU A 46 1.50 -7.14 -10.10
C LEU A 46 2.71 -6.77 -9.23
N THR A 47 2.62 -7.05 -7.93
CA THR A 47 3.65 -6.72 -6.94
C THR A 47 4.49 -7.93 -6.53
N ALA A 48 4.35 -9.07 -7.21
CA ALA A 48 5.16 -10.26 -6.92
C ALA A 48 6.69 -9.99 -7.05
N PRO A 49 7.20 -9.26 -8.06
CA PRO A 49 8.64 -8.99 -8.16
C PRO A 49 9.21 -8.25 -6.95
N ILE A 50 8.54 -7.20 -6.47
CA ILE A 50 8.97 -6.47 -5.27
C ILE A 50 8.80 -7.28 -3.99
N ALA A 51 7.79 -8.16 -3.92
CA ALA A 51 7.61 -9.06 -2.79
C ALA A 51 8.74 -10.11 -2.71
N GLU A 52 9.15 -10.65 -3.85
CA GLU A 52 10.29 -11.58 -3.94
C GLU A 52 11.61 -10.91 -3.56
N ASP A 53 11.83 -9.68 -4.03
CA ASP A 53 13.02 -8.90 -3.72
C ASP A 53 13.09 -8.53 -2.22
N LEU A 54 11.98 -8.13 -1.59
CA LEU A 54 11.92 -7.91 -0.14
C LEU A 54 12.14 -9.19 0.66
N CYS A 55 11.67 -10.33 0.16
CA CYS A 55 11.96 -11.61 0.78
C CYS A 55 13.46 -11.94 0.70
N ALA A 56 14.11 -11.62 -0.43
CA ALA A 56 15.56 -11.77 -0.59
C ALA A 56 16.35 -10.84 0.33
N GLU A 57 15.81 -9.67 0.68
CA GLU A 57 16.37 -8.77 1.71
C GLU A 57 16.22 -9.29 3.15
N GLY A 58 15.47 -10.39 3.36
CA GLY A 58 15.35 -11.08 4.65
C GLY A 58 14.05 -10.77 5.41
N PHE A 59 13.04 -10.18 4.78
CA PHE A 59 11.72 -10.00 5.39
C PHE A 59 10.85 -11.23 5.17
N LEU A 60 9.93 -11.51 6.12
CA LEU A 60 8.80 -12.37 5.84
C LEU A 60 7.75 -11.51 5.15
N VAL A 61 7.46 -11.81 3.89
CA VAL A 61 6.61 -10.97 3.05
C VAL A 61 5.22 -11.59 2.93
N ALA A 62 4.20 -10.77 3.19
CA ALA A 62 2.80 -11.07 3.02
C ALA A 62 2.27 -10.27 1.83
N ASN A 63 2.26 -10.87 0.64
CA ASN A 63 1.70 -10.26 -0.57
C ASN A 63 0.18 -10.47 -0.58
N ILE A 64 -0.57 -9.40 -0.35
CA ILE A 64 -2.00 -9.44 -0.05
C ILE A 64 -2.82 -9.35 -1.34
N GLU A 65 -3.74 -10.30 -1.51
CA GLU A 65 -4.90 -10.16 -2.38
C GLU A 65 -6.09 -9.66 -1.58
N TYR A 66 -6.97 -8.87 -2.19
CA TYR A 66 -8.18 -8.33 -1.58
C TYR A 66 -9.33 -8.25 -2.57
N ARG A 67 -10.59 -8.25 -2.12
CA ARG A 67 -11.74 -8.04 -3.01
C ARG A 67 -11.72 -6.66 -3.64
N ARG A 68 -12.04 -6.58 -4.92
CA ARG A 68 -12.03 -5.36 -5.74
C ARG A 68 -13.44 -5.05 -6.27
N VAL A 69 -13.62 -3.87 -6.81
CA VAL A 69 -14.85 -3.46 -7.49
C VAL A 69 -15.12 -4.43 -8.65
N GLY A 70 -16.34 -4.98 -8.69
CA GLY A 70 -16.73 -6.03 -9.62
C GLY A 70 -16.62 -7.46 -9.06
N GLY A 71 -15.83 -7.65 -7.99
CA GLY A 71 -15.63 -8.92 -7.28
C GLY A 71 -16.04 -8.88 -5.81
N GLY A 72 -17.08 -8.12 -5.47
CA GLY A 72 -17.59 -8.01 -4.09
C GLY A 72 -16.75 -7.14 -3.15
N GLY A 73 -15.81 -6.37 -3.69
CA GLY A 73 -15.07 -5.31 -2.99
C GLY A 73 -15.71 -3.93 -3.19
N GLY A 74 -14.89 -2.89 -3.08
CA GLY A 74 -15.33 -1.50 -2.92
C GLY A 74 -15.13 -1.04 -1.48
N TRP A 75 -15.49 0.21 -1.20
CA TRP A 75 -15.40 0.76 0.14
C TRP A 75 -16.62 0.35 0.97
N PRO A 76 -16.43 -0.15 2.22
CA PRO A 76 -15.17 -0.40 2.91
C PRO A 76 -14.56 -1.80 2.71
N GLN A 77 -15.26 -2.72 2.03
CA GLN A 77 -14.91 -4.15 1.97
C GLN A 77 -13.47 -4.44 1.52
N THR A 78 -12.95 -3.67 0.56
CA THR A 78 -11.57 -3.76 0.10
C THR A 78 -10.57 -3.41 1.20
N PHE A 79 -10.84 -2.38 2.01
CA PHE A 79 -9.97 -2.02 3.13
C PHE A 79 -10.11 -3.00 4.29
N ASP A 80 -11.33 -3.46 4.57
CA ASP A 80 -11.59 -4.51 5.56
C ASP A 80 -10.77 -5.77 5.24
N ASP A 81 -10.71 -6.18 3.97
CA ASP A 81 -9.91 -7.30 3.50
C ASP A 81 -8.40 -7.10 3.76
N VAL A 82 -7.86 -5.91 3.48
CA VAL A 82 -6.44 -5.59 3.80
C VAL A 82 -6.17 -5.70 5.30
N THR A 83 -7.06 -5.19 6.15
CA THR A 83 -6.88 -5.28 7.61
C THR A 83 -6.98 -6.72 8.11
N ALA A 84 -7.93 -7.51 7.59
CA ALA A 84 -8.10 -8.92 7.94
C ALA A 84 -6.90 -9.77 7.48
N ALA A 85 -6.38 -9.50 6.29
CA ALA A 85 -5.17 -10.12 5.75
C ALA A 85 -3.94 -9.84 6.62
N ALA A 86 -3.73 -8.58 6.99
CA ALA A 86 -2.63 -8.17 7.86
C ALA A 86 -2.73 -8.82 9.24
N GLU A 87 -3.94 -8.88 9.82
CA GLU A 87 -4.18 -9.53 11.11
C GLU A 87 -3.93 -11.05 11.03
N ALA A 88 -4.42 -11.71 9.98
CA ALA A 88 -4.20 -13.14 9.77
C ALA A 88 -2.71 -13.47 9.63
N ALA A 89 -1.96 -12.68 8.85
CA ALA A 89 -0.52 -12.85 8.70
C ALA A 89 0.24 -12.59 10.02
N ARG A 90 -0.17 -11.62 10.85
CA ARG A 90 0.40 -11.41 12.19
C ARG A 90 0.13 -12.59 13.13
N ARG A 91 -1.11 -13.07 13.18
CA ARG A 91 -1.46 -14.24 14.01
C ARG A 91 -0.67 -15.48 13.63
N ALA A 92 -0.37 -15.65 12.34
CA ALA A 92 0.46 -16.75 11.85
C ALA A 92 1.96 -16.58 12.16
N ASN A 93 2.41 -15.36 12.53
CA ASN A 93 3.81 -15.03 12.78
C ASN A 93 3.96 -14.14 14.03
N PRO A 94 3.53 -14.60 15.22
CA PRO A 94 3.41 -13.76 16.42
C PRO A 94 4.75 -13.23 16.95
N ASP A 95 5.86 -13.89 16.61
CA ASP A 95 7.21 -13.48 17.02
C ASP A 95 7.72 -12.24 16.26
N LEU A 96 7.12 -11.92 15.10
CA LEU A 96 7.48 -10.76 14.28
C LEU A 96 6.76 -9.51 14.76
N THR A 97 7.37 -8.83 15.72
CA THR A 97 6.80 -7.64 16.38
C THR A 97 6.93 -6.34 15.59
N GLN A 98 7.90 -6.24 14.67
CA GLN A 98 8.09 -5.07 13.82
C GLN A 98 7.49 -5.32 12.43
N SER A 99 6.75 -4.34 11.92
CA SER A 99 5.95 -4.49 10.72
C SER A 99 5.97 -3.30 9.76
N PHE A 100 5.88 -3.61 8.48
CA PHE A 100 5.97 -2.67 7.37
C PHE A 100 4.82 -2.92 6.41
N VAL A 101 4.36 -1.87 5.72
CA VAL A 101 3.47 -2.00 4.57
C VAL A 101 4.02 -1.26 3.38
N VAL A 102 4.04 -1.90 2.22
CA VAL A 102 4.41 -1.30 0.93
C VAL A 102 3.19 -1.42 0.03
N GLY A 103 2.79 -0.31 -0.58
CA GLY A 103 1.66 -0.30 -1.50
C GLY A 103 1.94 0.52 -2.74
N HIS A 104 1.45 0.06 -3.90
CA HIS A 104 1.55 0.77 -5.17
C HIS A 104 0.19 1.31 -5.62
N SER A 105 0.11 2.57 -6.04
CA SER A 105 -1.11 3.16 -6.61
C SER A 105 -2.30 3.08 -5.64
N ALA A 106 -3.39 2.41 -6.03
CA ALA A 106 -4.50 2.03 -5.15
C ALA A 106 -4.06 1.19 -3.93
N GLY A 107 -3.02 0.36 -4.04
CA GLY A 107 -2.40 -0.30 -2.91
C GLY A 107 -1.61 0.66 -2.01
N GLY A 108 -1.03 1.72 -2.57
CA GLY A 108 -0.39 2.80 -1.81
C GLY A 108 -1.41 3.60 -0.99
N HIS A 109 -2.61 3.82 -1.54
CA HIS A 109 -3.77 4.31 -0.81
C HIS A 109 -4.10 3.43 0.39
N LEU A 110 -4.27 2.13 0.18
CA LEU A 110 -4.60 1.16 1.24
C LEU A 110 -3.47 1.03 2.27
N ALA A 111 -2.21 1.14 1.86
CA ALA A 111 -1.05 1.14 2.75
C ALA A 111 -1.05 2.33 3.72
N LEU A 112 -1.37 3.53 3.24
CA LEU A 112 -1.48 4.72 4.10
C LEU A 112 -2.66 4.59 5.08
N LEU A 113 -3.81 4.07 4.63
CA LEU A 113 -4.93 3.80 5.54
C LEU A 113 -4.57 2.73 6.59
N ALA A 114 -3.90 1.66 6.19
CA ALA A 114 -3.46 0.59 7.08
C ALA A 114 -2.48 1.12 8.14
N LEU A 115 -1.55 2.00 7.76
CA LEU A 115 -0.66 2.69 8.70
C LEU A 115 -1.45 3.53 9.70
N ALA A 116 -2.37 4.36 9.23
CA ALA A 116 -3.17 5.22 10.11
C ALA A 116 -4.01 4.40 11.12
N ALA A 117 -4.57 3.28 10.66
CA ALA A 117 -5.31 2.32 11.48
C ALA A 117 -4.43 1.51 12.45
N GLY A 118 -3.11 1.61 12.36
CA GLY A 118 -2.17 0.83 13.20
C GLY A 118 -1.99 -0.62 12.76
N SER A 119 -2.37 -0.95 11.53
CA SER A 119 -2.14 -2.27 10.93
C SER A 119 -0.69 -2.48 10.47
N ALA A 120 0.17 -1.47 10.54
CA ALA A 120 1.62 -1.53 10.32
C ALA A 120 2.32 -0.43 11.12
N ASP A 121 3.62 -0.60 11.42
CA ASP A 121 4.40 0.41 12.14
C ASP A 121 4.96 1.49 11.21
N PHE A 122 5.31 1.10 9.98
CA PHE A 122 5.90 1.93 8.94
C PHE A 122 5.25 1.68 7.59
N ALA A 123 5.22 2.68 6.71
CA ALA A 123 4.69 2.53 5.35
C ALA A 123 5.60 3.12 4.27
N VAL A 124 5.64 2.45 3.13
CA VAL A 124 6.11 2.98 1.84
C VAL A 124 4.91 3.03 0.90
N ALA A 125 4.56 4.23 0.45
CA ALA A 125 3.48 4.44 -0.50
C ALA A 125 4.06 4.88 -1.85
N LEU A 126 4.01 3.98 -2.84
CA LEU A 126 4.48 4.21 -4.20
C LEU A 126 3.33 4.79 -5.04
N ALA A 127 3.46 6.02 -5.52
CA ALA A 127 2.45 6.76 -6.27
C ALA A 127 1.00 6.61 -5.74
N PRO A 128 0.72 6.88 -4.45
CA PRO A 128 -0.57 6.57 -3.85
C PRO A 128 -1.69 7.52 -4.34
N VAL A 129 -2.92 6.99 -4.42
CA VAL A 129 -4.12 7.85 -4.37
C VAL A 129 -4.29 8.36 -2.93
N SER A 130 -3.86 9.57 -2.65
CA SER A 130 -3.75 10.08 -1.27
C SER A 130 -4.98 10.87 -0.78
N ASP A 131 -5.85 11.30 -1.71
CA ASP A 131 -7.09 12.01 -1.42
C ASP A 131 -8.21 11.59 -2.39
N ILE A 132 -9.20 10.87 -1.87
CA ILE A 132 -10.36 10.39 -2.63
C ILE A 132 -11.24 11.55 -3.11
N ASP A 133 -11.38 12.62 -2.32
CA ASP A 133 -12.14 13.80 -2.71
C ASP A 133 -11.55 14.48 -3.96
N ARG A 134 -10.22 14.58 -4.00
CA ARG A 134 -9.48 15.03 -5.18
C ARG A 134 -9.65 14.06 -6.36
N ALA A 135 -9.47 12.76 -6.13
CA ALA A 135 -9.61 11.74 -7.16
C ALA A 135 -11.00 11.75 -7.82
N LEU A 136 -12.06 12.00 -7.04
CA LEU A 136 -13.43 12.17 -7.55
C LEU A 136 -13.56 13.42 -8.44
N ARG A 137 -13.05 14.58 -7.99
CA ARG A 137 -13.12 15.83 -8.77
C ARG A 137 -12.36 15.76 -10.08
N GLU A 138 -11.22 15.08 -10.07
CA GLU A 138 -10.36 14.91 -11.25
C GLU A 138 -10.79 13.75 -12.15
N ASN A 139 -11.84 13.00 -11.76
CA ASN A 139 -12.27 11.78 -12.43
C ASN A 139 -11.12 10.78 -12.66
N LEU A 140 -10.25 10.65 -11.66
CA LEU A 140 -9.00 9.89 -11.74
C LEU A 140 -9.27 8.41 -12.06
N GLY A 141 -8.51 7.85 -12.98
CA GLY A 141 -8.68 6.46 -13.43
C GLY A 141 -10.05 6.20 -14.05
N ASP A 142 -10.59 7.15 -14.81
CA ASP A 142 -11.90 7.05 -15.47
C ASP A 142 -13.03 6.68 -14.49
N GLY A 143 -13.14 7.44 -13.40
CA GLY A 143 -14.22 7.26 -12.41
C GLY A 143 -13.97 6.15 -11.39
N ALA A 144 -12.75 5.59 -11.31
CA ALA A 144 -12.40 4.51 -10.38
C ALA A 144 -12.75 4.83 -8.92
N ALA A 145 -12.49 6.07 -8.47
CA ALA A 145 -12.82 6.49 -7.10
C ALA A 145 -14.34 6.50 -6.83
N ALA A 146 -15.16 6.85 -7.82
CA ALA A 146 -16.61 6.86 -7.69
C ALA A 146 -17.17 5.44 -7.62
N GLU A 147 -16.66 4.54 -8.46
CA GLU A 147 -16.98 3.12 -8.43
C GLU A 147 -16.54 2.47 -7.12
N PHE A 148 -15.34 2.82 -6.64
CA PHE A 148 -14.81 2.32 -5.37
C PHE A 148 -15.71 2.67 -4.20
N LEU A 149 -16.29 3.88 -4.16
CA LEU A 149 -17.24 4.28 -3.13
C LEU A 149 -18.67 3.75 -3.36
N GLY A 150 -18.91 2.92 -4.38
CA GLY A 150 -20.21 2.28 -4.60
C GLY A 150 -21.28 3.20 -5.20
N ALA A 151 -20.89 4.17 -6.04
CA ALA A 151 -21.69 5.21 -6.72
C ALA A 151 -23.23 5.22 -6.56
N VAL A 152 -23.76 6.44 -6.40
CA VAL A 152 -25.08 6.88 -5.89
C VAL A 152 -25.07 7.11 -4.38
N GLY A 153 -25.25 8.38 -3.98
CA GLY A 153 -25.38 8.74 -2.56
C GLY A 153 -24.08 8.82 -1.77
N ILE A 154 -22.91 8.91 -2.43
CA ILE A 154 -21.58 9.02 -1.79
C ILE A 154 -21.62 10.11 -0.71
N SER A 155 -21.44 9.70 0.55
CA SER A 155 -21.47 10.65 1.67
C SER A 155 -20.10 11.33 1.84
N PRO A 156 -20.08 12.60 2.28
CA PRO A 156 -18.82 13.27 2.65
C PRO A 156 -18.02 12.52 3.72
N ASN A 157 -18.71 11.80 4.62
CA ASN A 157 -18.09 11.00 5.66
C ASN A 157 -17.37 9.77 5.10
N GLU A 158 -17.92 9.10 4.09
CA GLU A 158 -17.26 7.97 3.41
C GLU A 158 -16.03 8.46 2.65
N VAL A 159 -16.14 9.56 1.91
CA VAL A 159 -15.00 10.19 1.23
C VAL A 159 -13.89 10.51 2.24
N ALA A 160 -14.23 11.18 3.34
CA ALA A 160 -13.25 11.50 4.38
C ALA A 160 -12.70 10.26 5.09
N SER A 161 -13.48 9.19 5.19
CA SER A 161 -13.04 7.92 5.77
C SER A 161 -12.07 7.17 4.86
N ALA A 162 -12.28 7.25 3.55
CA ALA A 162 -11.46 6.64 2.53
C ALA A 162 -10.25 7.49 2.12
N SER A 163 -10.17 8.78 2.44
CA SER A 163 -9.01 9.65 2.08
C SER A 163 -7.85 9.56 3.09
N PRO A 164 -6.67 9.04 2.71
CA PRO A 164 -5.47 9.03 3.56
C PRO A 164 -5.08 10.41 4.13
N VAL A 165 -5.18 11.48 3.33
CA VAL A 165 -4.84 12.84 3.79
C VAL A 165 -5.67 13.29 4.99
N ARG A 166 -6.87 12.72 5.19
CA ARG A 166 -7.75 13.00 6.35
C ARG A 166 -7.38 12.20 7.59
N LYS A 167 -6.38 11.31 7.50
CA LYS A 167 -5.89 10.46 8.59
C LYS A 167 -4.54 10.91 9.15
N LEU A 168 -3.99 12.01 8.64
CA LEU A 168 -2.78 12.66 9.13
C LEU A 168 -2.95 13.17 10.58
N GLY A 169 -1.83 13.51 11.22
CA GLY A 169 -1.74 13.89 12.64
C GLY A 169 -1.27 12.76 13.57
N HIS A 170 -1.03 11.57 13.02
CA HIS A 170 -0.44 10.44 13.76
C HIS A 170 1.10 10.53 13.84
N ARG A 171 1.72 9.72 14.70
CA ARG A 171 3.18 9.70 14.89
C ARG A 171 3.93 8.58 14.13
N ARG A 172 3.23 7.81 13.30
CA ARG A 172 3.84 6.70 12.53
C ARG A 172 4.59 7.23 11.32
N HIS A 173 5.84 6.81 11.17
CA HIS A 173 6.74 7.27 10.12
C HIS A 173 6.46 6.54 8.81
N HIS A 174 6.45 7.28 7.70
CA HIS A 174 6.22 6.72 6.38
C HIS A 174 6.91 7.54 5.30
N VAL A 175 7.02 6.97 4.10
CA VAL A 175 7.59 7.63 2.94
C VAL A 175 6.65 7.52 1.74
N LEU A 176 6.52 8.62 0.99
CA LEU A 176 5.91 8.61 -0.32
C LEU A 176 7.01 8.61 -1.38
N VAL A 177 6.86 7.77 -2.40
CA VAL A 177 7.78 7.69 -3.54
C VAL A 177 6.98 7.89 -4.81
N HIS A 178 7.38 8.83 -5.68
CA HIS A 178 6.61 9.16 -6.88
C HIS A 178 7.51 9.55 -8.05
N GLY A 179 7.18 9.09 -9.25
CA GLY A 179 7.78 9.54 -10.50
C GLY A 179 7.03 10.73 -11.10
N VAL A 180 7.73 11.74 -11.61
CA VAL A 180 7.11 12.95 -12.20
C VAL A 180 6.44 12.64 -13.55
N ARG A 181 6.84 11.58 -14.25
CA ARG A 181 6.23 11.15 -15.51
C ARG A 181 5.03 10.23 -15.33
N ASP A 182 4.54 10.08 -14.11
CA ASP A 182 3.33 9.33 -13.82
C ASP A 182 2.10 10.01 -14.43
N ILE A 183 1.53 9.36 -15.45
CA ILE A 183 0.29 9.82 -16.11
C ILE A 183 -0.97 9.19 -15.51
N ASN A 184 -0.82 8.20 -14.63
CA ASN A 184 -1.95 7.48 -14.03
C ASN A 184 -2.40 8.21 -12.77
N ILE A 185 -1.44 8.54 -11.91
CA ILE A 185 -1.64 9.32 -10.69
C ILE A 185 -0.71 10.53 -10.78
N PRO A 186 -1.23 11.74 -11.03
CA PRO A 186 -0.35 12.91 -11.09
C PRO A 186 0.44 13.10 -9.79
N VAL A 187 1.74 13.44 -9.92
CA VAL A 187 2.67 13.58 -8.80
C VAL A 187 2.17 14.55 -7.71
N GLU A 188 1.34 15.50 -8.10
CA GLU A 188 0.69 16.47 -7.22
C GLU A 188 -0.17 15.80 -6.13
N HIS A 189 -0.63 14.56 -6.31
CA HIS A 189 -1.30 13.78 -5.25
C HIS A 189 -0.34 13.52 -4.07
N SER A 190 0.90 13.12 -4.34
CA SER A 190 1.92 12.96 -3.30
C SER A 190 2.36 14.30 -2.72
N GLN A 191 2.61 15.30 -3.57
CA GLN A 191 3.06 16.62 -3.11
C GLN A 191 2.02 17.30 -2.19
N HIS A 192 0.73 17.18 -2.52
CA HIS A 192 -0.37 17.66 -1.69
C HIS A 192 -0.39 16.97 -0.33
N TYR A 193 -0.31 15.63 -0.31
CA TYR A 193 -0.29 14.85 0.92
C TYR A 193 0.91 15.22 1.81
N VAL A 194 2.11 15.33 1.25
CA VAL A 194 3.34 15.65 2.00
C VAL A 194 3.28 17.07 2.58
N SER A 195 2.69 18.01 1.83
CA SER A 195 2.47 19.37 2.32
C SER A 195 1.48 19.41 3.50
N ALA A 196 0.38 18.64 3.42
CA ALA A 196 -0.55 18.47 4.53
C ALA A 196 0.09 17.77 5.74
N ALA A 197 0.91 16.73 5.50
CA ALA A 197 1.62 16.00 6.54
C ALA A 197 2.59 16.93 7.29
N ARG A 198 3.34 17.77 6.58
CA ARG A 198 4.24 18.77 7.17
C ARG A 198 3.46 19.80 8.01
N ALA A 199 2.32 20.28 7.53
CA ALA A 199 1.50 21.24 8.26
C ALA A 199 0.93 20.66 9.58
N LEU A 200 0.75 19.34 9.64
CA LEU A 200 0.27 18.61 10.82
C LEU A 200 1.39 17.91 11.60
N GLU A 201 2.66 18.21 11.30
CA GLU A 201 3.84 17.59 11.93
C GLU A 201 3.81 16.06 11.91
N THR A 202 3.16 15.48 10.90
CA THR A 202 3.16 14.03 10.68
C THR A 202 4.49 13.63 10.04
N PRO A 203 5.22 12.64 10.59
CA PRO A 203 6.52 12.24 10.06
C PRO A 203 6.32 11.52 8.73
N ALA A 204 6.52 12.24 7.63
CA ALA A 204 6.42 11.74 6.26
C ALA A 204 7.64 12.19 5.45
N ASP A 205 8.43 11.23 4.99
CA ASP A 205 9.48 11.45 4.01
C ASP A 205 8.90 11.47 2.59
N TYR A 206 9.62 12.08 1.65
CA TYR A 206 9.19 12.17 0.25
C TYR A 206 10.36 12.04 -0.71
N PHE A 207 10.28 11.06 -1.62
CA PHE A 207 11.21 10.89 -2.72
C PHE A 207 10.50 11.09 -4.06
N GLU A 208 10.96 12.07 -4.82
CA GLU A 208 10.44 12.42 -6.14
C GLU A 208 11.51 12.16 -7.20
N PHE A 209 11.13 11.48 -8.29
CA PHE A 209 12.04 11.09 -9.37
C PHE A 209 11.58 11.69 -10.70
N SER A 210 12.41 12.54 -11.32
CA SER A 210 11.99 13.32 -12.51
C SER A 210 11.71 12.48 -13.76
N GLU A 211 12.36 11.33 -13.89
CA GLU A 211 12.36 10.54 -15.13
C GLU A 211 11.44 9.32 -15.11
N LEU A 212 10.94 8.93 -13.93
CA LEU A 212 10.23 7.66 -13.75
C LEU A 212 8.72 7.81 -13.96
N ASP A 213 8.11 6.76 -14.50
CA ASP A 213 6.68 6.61 -14.66
C ASP A 213 6.01 5.86 -13.49
N HIS A 214 4.72 5.53 -13.65
CA HIS A 214 3.90 4.87 -12.64
C HIS A 214 4.38 3.46 -12.27
N PHE A 215 4.87 2.70 -13.25
CA PHE A 215 5.20 1.28 -13.09
C PHE A 215 6.69 1.07 -12.82
N ASP A 216 7.55 2.01 -13.20
CA ASP A 216 8.97 2.03 -12.79
C ASP A 216 9.14 1.91 -11.26
N LEU A 217 8.17 2.39 -10.48
CA LEU A 217 8.21 2.33 -9.01
C LEU A 217 8.14 0.91 -8.44
N ILE A 218 7.60 -0.04 -9.21
CA ILE A 218 7.53 -1.46 -8.84
C ILE A 218 8.45 -2.35 -9.69
N ASP A 219 9.31 -1.75 -10.51
CA ASP A 219 10.46 -2.46 -11.08
C ASP A 219 11.53 -2.62 -10.00
N SER A 220 11.83 -3.87 -9.65
CA SER A 220 12.84 -4.21 -8.62
C SER A 220 14.26 -3.71 -8.93
N SER A 221 14.52 -3.31 -10.18
CA SER A 221 15.80 -2.77 -10.62
C SER A 221 15.86 -1.23 -10.64
N SER A 222 14.74 -0.54 -10.38
CA SER A 222 14.67 0.91 -10.48
C SER A 222 15.33 1.64 -9.31
N SER A 223 15.71 2.90 -9.56
CA SER A 223 16.28 3.78 -8.53
C SER A 223 15.25 4.16 -7.44
N ALA A 224 13.97 4.28 -7.81
CA ALA A 224 12.90 4.50 -6.85
C ALA A 224 12.72 3.31 -5.91
N TRP A 225 12.70 2.10 -6.47
CA TRP A 225 12.59 0.90 -5.66
C TRP A 225 13.80 0.71 -4.74
N TYR A 226 15.01 0.97 -5.24
CA TYR A 226 16.21 0.98 -4.41
C TYR A 226 16.08 1.95 -3.23
N ALA A 227 15.62 3.19 -3.45
CA ALA A 227 15.43 4.17 -2.39
C ALA A 227 14.38 3.72 -1.35
N ALA A 228 13.26 3.14 -1.81
CA ALA A 228 12.23 2.57 -0.94
C ALA A 228 12.80 1.47 -0.03
N LYS A 229 13.60 0.55 -0.59
CA LYS A 229 14.28 -0.50 0.19
C LYS A 229 15.23 0.06 1.23
N GLN A 230 16.07 1.03 0.86
CA GLN A 230 16.99 1.64 1.82
C GLN A 230 16.23 2.33 2.95
N TRP A 231 15.14 3.02 2.64
CA TRP A 231 14.29 3.63 3.65
C TRP A 231 13.72 2.60 4.64
N ILE A 232 13.21 1.47 4.15
CA ILE A 232 12.72 0.36 4.99
C ILE A 232 13.83 -0.13 5.93
N ARG A 233 15.04 -0.36 5.38
CA ARG A 233 16.19 -0.83 6.17
C ARG A 233 16.58 0.13 7.27
N CYS A 234 16.49 1.45 7.04
CA CYS A 234 16.79 2.47 8.05
C CYS A 234 15.81 2.46 9.24
N GLN A 235 14.62 1.87 9.09
CA GLN A 235 13.66 1.78 10.20
C GLN A 235 13.84 0.52 11.05
N LEU A 236 14.65 -0.45 10.62
CA LEU A 236 14.89 -1.66 11.39
C LEU A 236 15.53 -1.29 12.73
N LYS A 237 14.99 -1.85 13.82
CA LYS A 237 15.61 -1.69 15.13
C LYS A 237 17.02 -2.31 15.12
N PRO A 238 18.01 -1.70 15.79
CA PRO A 238 19.27 -2.37 16.06
C PRO A 238 18.99 -3.71 16.74
N ARG A 239 19.65 -4.78 16.29
CA ARG A 239 19.61 -6.10 16.93
C ARG A 239 20.47 -6.11 18.18
#